data_AF-A0A074SL92-F1
#
_entry.id   AF-A0A074SL92-F1
#
_cell.length_a   1.000
_cell.length_b   1.000
_cell.length_c   1.000
_cell.angle_alpha   90.00
_cell.angle_beta   90.00
_cell.angle_gamma   90.00
#
_symmetry.space_group_name_H-M   'P 1'
#
loop_
_entity.id
_entity.type
_entity.pdbx_description
1 polymer ?
#
loop_
_entity_poly.entity_id
_entity_poly.type
_entity_poly.pdbx_seq_one_letter_code
_entity_poly.pdbx_strand_id
1 'polypeptide(L)'
;MSSLPASYTLNPKTPTEFDRFTPVHFVKIDSELVSELAASDKNPLARSTIAVSISDSAPLAGTIIHPEGGPILYRSCIVSTQDLTDAHVAIAGHILGQCERLSDNAEITVFLYILGRQIDYYVVDHESKAIIWASGQVPESFKGATRAKHEHEYWIHMENFPGPRFSTSEDLRLLKEVLASNAIDALTSEGSTSPMSVQQIQTHLKSLELFSSSGDVQQTYAVARLWNLILQSRVINKYGTPEARMDRFISITDNPPAFAGAYASVAKLMFKRPHAHLGRCSRAWADRIAYTEEWRKFKTTNEREWKQIMALACVLVIASLLASKQRNCLYRISLHTALLMALVSAASAYFLLDESQNLGDHAADASTYFQEREEILYGVQRIAIVNSIPQALLIWSFIFFVLSIFCP
;
A
#
# COMPACT_ATOMS: atom_id res chain seq x y z
N MET A 1 15.66 -33.89 22.98
CA MET A 1 15.29 -32.46 22.91
C MET A 1 16.59 -31.69 22.96
N SER A 2 17.18 -31.39 21.81
CA SER A 2 18.33 -30.49 21.74
C SER A 2 17.79 -29.08 21.67
N SER A 3 18.10 -28.27 22.68
CA SER A 3 18.00 -26.82 22.56
C SER A 3 18.97 -26.36 21.48
N LEU A 4 18.64 -25.29 20.74
CA LEU A 4 19.65 -24.56 19.97
C LEU A 4 20.82 -24.21 20.90
N PRO A 5 22.06 -24.13 20.37
CA PRO A 5 23.20 -23.69 21.17
C PRO A 5 22.87 -22.37 21.85
N ALA A 6 23.28 -22.20 23.12
CA ALA A 6 22.94 -21.04 23.96
C ALA A 6 23.33 -19.67 23.35
N SER A 7 24.07 -19.65 22.25
CA SER A 7 24.52 -18.48 21.50
C SER A 7 23.57 -18.03 20.39
N TYR A 8 22.60 -18.84 19.94
CA TYR A 8 21.71 -18.50 18.81
C TYR A 8 20.26 -18.23 19.27
N THR A 9 19.66 -17.17 18.74
CA THR A 9 18.29 -16.76 19.08
C THR A 9 17.39 -16.83 17.85
N LEU A 10 16.29 -17.59 17.96
CA LEU A 10 15.22 -17.58 16.97
C LEU A 10 14.45 -16.27 17.07
N ASN A 11 14.27 -15.60 15.94
CA ASN A 11 13.52 -14.37 15.84
C ASN A 11 12.35 -14.57 14.86
N PRO A 12 11.11 -14.71 15.36
CA PRO A 12 9.95 -14.90 14.50
C PRO A 12 9.69 -13.63 13.69
N LYS A 13 9.54 -13.80 12.37
CA LYS A 13 9.23 -12.71 11.44
C LYS A 13 7.92 -12.96 10.69
N THR A 14 7.33 -11.92 10.15
CA THR A 14 6.31 -12.02 9.10
C THR A 14 6.97 -11.90 7.71
N PRO A 15 6.40 -12.51 6.67
CA PRO A 15 6.85 -12.31 5.28
C PRO A 15 7.00 -10.85 4.87
N THR A 16 6.12 -9.96 5.35
CA THR A 16 6.18 -8.51 5.07
C THR A 16 7.38 -7.80 5.72
N GLU A 17 7.91 -8.33 6.83
CA GLU A 17 9.10 -7.75 7.49
C GLU A 17 10.41 -8.11 6.77
N PHE A 18 10.36 -9.02 5.79
CA PHE A 18 11.52 -9.37 4.98
C PHE A 18 11.68 -8.37 3.83
N ASP A 19 12.76 -7.59 3.85
CA ASP A 19 13.14 -6.74 2.75
C ASP A 19 14.00 -7.50 1.72
N ARG A 20 13.36 -7.95 0.65
CA ARG A 20 14.02 -8.66 -0.45
C ARG A 20 14.98 -7.79 -1.27
N PHE A 21 14.95 -6.47 -1.13
CA PHE A 21 15.82 -5.55 -1.88
C PHE A 21 17.13 -5.23 -1.14
N THR A 22 17.22 -5.58 0.15
CA THR A 22 18.46 -5.43 0.89
C THR A 22 19.53 -6.39 0.34
N PRO A 23 20.73 -5.89 -0.04
CA PRO A 23 21.81 -6.74 -0.52
C PRO A 23 22.18 -7.81 0.50
N VAL A 24 22.33 -9.06 0.04
CA VAL A 24 22.73 -10.18 0.89
C VAL A 24 24.16 -9.96 1.38
N HIS A 25 24.34 -9.76 2.67
CA HIS A 25 25.66 -9.81 3.28
C HIS A 25 26.05 -11.27 3.46
N PHE A 26 27.23 -11.68 2.96
CA PHE A 26 27.77 -13.01 3.22
C PHE A 26 27.99 -13.17 4.72
N VAL A 27 27.26 -14.08 5.37
CA VAL A 27 27.44 -14.39 6.79
C VAL A 27 28.16 -15.72 6.91
N LYS A 28 29.35 -15.69 7.50
CA LYS A 28 30.08 -16.90 7.87
C LYS A 28 29.35 -17.54 9.06
N ILE A 29 28.68 -18.67 8.81
CA ILE A 29 28.05 -19.48 9.85
C ILE A 29 29.16 -20.13 10.69
N ASP A 30 29.01 -20.10 12.01
CA ASP A 30 29.98 -20.71 12.92
C ASP A 30 30.02 -22.24 12.74
N SER A 31 31.21 -22.80 12.56
CA SER A 31 31.42 -24.24 12.41
C SER A 31 31.00 -25.03 13.67
N GLU A 32 31.02 -24.40 14.85
CA GLU A 32 30.57 -25.02 16.09
C GLU A 32 29.07 -25.29 16.09
N LEU A 33 28.24 -24.38 15.55
CA LEU A 33 26.79 -24.55 15.40
C LEU A 33 26.45 -25.77 14.53
N VAL A 34 27.19 -25.96 13.43
CA VAL A 34 27.00 -27.08 12.51
C VAL A 34 27.30 -28.41 13.21
N SER A 35 28.37 -28.45 14.01
CA SER A 35 28.81 -29.64 14.74
C SER A 35 27.85 -30.00 15.88
N GLU A 36 27.37 -29.02 16.66
CA GLU A 36 26.43 -29.24 17.77
C GLU A 36 25.04 -29.70 17.28
N LEU A 37 24.57 -29.14 16.17
CA LEU A 37 23.30 -29.54 15.56
C LEU A 37 23.39 -30.93 14.90
N ALA A 38 24.53 -31.27 14.30
CA ALA A 38 24.80 -32.61 13.75
C ALA A 38 24.93 -33.69 14.84
N ALA A 39 25.46 -33.35 16.02
CA ALA A 39 25.60 -34.26 17.16
C ALA A 39 24.26 -34.62 17.84
N SER A 40 23.19 -33.84 17.59
CA SER A 40 21.83 -34.11 18.07
C SER A 40 21.11 -35.20 17.24
N ASP A 41 21.85 -36.17 16.76
CA ASP A 41 21.47 -37.09 15.69
C ASP A 41 20.28 -37.99 16.06
N LYS A 42 19.10 -37.59 15.58
CA LYS A 42 18.04 -38.47 15.09
C LYS A 42 17.40 -37.78 13.90
N ASN A 43 17.99 -37.99 12.72
CA ASN A 43 17.47 -37.66 11.38
C ASN A 43 16.04 -37.02 11.38
N PRO A 44 15.92 -35.70 11.60
CA PRO A 44 14.63 -35.06 11.87
C PRO A 44 13.70 -35.08 10.67
N LEU A 45 14.28 -34.98 9.46
CA LEU A 45 13.55 -35.07 8.20
C LEU A 45 13.11 -36.50 7.85
N ALA A 46 13.63 -37.55 8.50
CA ALA A 46 13.15 -38.92 8.31
C ALA A 46 11.88 -39.25 9.11
N ARG A 47 11.55 -38.46 10.16
CA ARG A 47 10.25 -38.51 10.83
C ARG A 47 9.19 -37.67 10.13
N SER A 48 9.63 -36.69 9.37
CA SER A 48 8.79 -35.99 8.42
C SER A 48 8.63 -36.88 7.18
N THR A 49 7.62 -37.74 7.19
CA THR A 49 7.08 -38.27 5.93
C THR A 49 6.26 -37.17 5.23
N ILE A 50 6.69 -35.91 5.33
CA ILE A 50 6.18 -34.84 4.50
C ILE A 50 6.82 -35.07 3.14
N ALA A 51 6.13 -35.88 2.34
CA ALA A 51 6.32 -35.90 0.92
C ALA A 51 6.01 -34.49 0.42
N VAL A 52 7.03 -33.63 0.38
CA VAL A 52 6.97 -32.42 -0.43
C VAL A 52 6.81 -32.93 -1.85
N SER A 53 5.59 -32.87 -2.39
CA SER A 53 5.31 -33.27 -3.77
C SER A 53 5.89 -32.23 -4.73
N ILE A 54 7.20 -32.16 -4.78
CA ILE A 54 7.89 -31.82 -6.01
C ILE A 54 7.59 -33.01 -6.92
N SER A 55 6.84 -32.83 -8.03
CA SER A 55 6.76 -33.92 -9.03
C SER A 55 8.16 -34.41 -9.31
N ASP A 56 8.29 -35.73 -9.51
CA ASP A 56 9.48 -36.58 -9.62
C ASP A 56 10.69 -36.12 -10.47
N SER A 57 10.82 -34.84 -10.83
CA SER A 57 11.81 -34.30 -11.75
C SER A 57 12.52 -33.00 -11.32
N ALA A 58 12.15 -32.33 -10.22
CA ALA A 58 12.86 -31.12 -9.77
C ALA A 58 13.92 -31.42 -8.69
N PRO A 59 15.12 -30.81 -8.76
CA PRO A 59 16.22 -31.13 -7.87
C PRO A 59 15.92 -30.71 -6.42
N LEU A 60 16.38 -31.52 -5.47
CA LEU A 60 16.24 -31.31 -4.01
C LEU A 60 16.91 -30.03 -3.48
N ALA A 61 17.73 -29.37 -4.30
CA ALA A 61 18.33 -28.08 -4.04
C ALA A 61 18.58 -27.36 -5.37
N GLY A 62 18.51 -26.03 -5.37
CA GLY A 62 18.82 -25.25 -6.55
C GLY A 62 18.73 -23.74 -6.32
N THR A 63 18.95 -23.02 -7.41
CA THR A 63 18.85 -21.56 -7.44
C THR A 63 17.88 -21.16 -8.53
N ILE A 64 16.96 -20.27 -8.21
CA ILE A 64 16.03 -19.63 -9.15
C ILE A 64 16.32 -18.13 -9.14
N ILE A 65 16.17 -17.49 -10.28
CA ILE A 65 16.23 -16.03 -10.37
C ILE A 65 14.81 -15.50 -10.16
N HIS A 66 14.63 -14.70 -9.11
CA HIS A 66 13.39 -13.98 -8.87
C HIS A 66 13.04 -13.11 -10.09
N PRO A 67 11.77 -12.93 -10.46
CA PRO A 67 11.40 -12.07 -11.60
C PRO A 67 11.89 -10.62 -11.52
N GLU A 68 12.20 -10.12 -10.31
CA GLU A 68 12.83 -8.80 -10.10
C GLU A 68 14.38 -8.82 -10.11
N GLY A 69 15.01 -9.99 -10.29
CA GLY A 69 16.44 -10.15 -10.59
C GLY A 69 17.31 -10.77 -9.50
N GLY A 70 16.84 -10.86 -8.25
CA GLY A 70 17.60 -11.44 -7.14
C GLY A 70 17.66 -12.98 -7.16
N PRO A 71 18.75 -13.63 -6.71
CA PRO A 71 18.80 -15.07 -6.58
C PRO A 71 17.99 -15.55 -5.35
N ILE A 72 17.23 -16.62 -5.55
CA ILE A 72 16.55 -17.38 -4.51
C ILE A 72 17.18 -18.76 -4.47
N LEU A 73 17.61 -19.18 -3.30
CA LEU A 73 18.09 -20.53 -3.07
C LEU A 73 17.02 -21.33 -2.36
N TYR A 74 16.85 -22.57 -2.81
CA TYR A 74 15.96 -23.52 -2.18
C TYR A 74 16.68 -24.85 -1.92
N ARG A 75 16.31 -25.50 -0.83
CA ARG A 75 16.78 -26.84 -0.47
C ARG A 75 15.69 -27.57 0.29
N SER A 76 15.14 -28.61 -0.31
CA SER A 76 13.96 -29.33 0.20
C SER A 76 12.79 -28.36 0.41
N CYS A 77 12.34 -28.13 1.65
CA CYS A 77 11.29 -27.16 1.99
C CYS A 77 11.83 -25.77 2.42
N ILE A 78 13.14 -25.54 2.33
CA ILE A 78 13.77 -24.32 2.85
C ILE A 78 13.97 -23.34 1.71
N VAL A 79 13.64 -22.08 1.94
CA VAL A 79 13.94 -20.97 1.03
C VAL A 79 14.73 -19.88 1.75
N SER A 80 15.69 -19.29 1.03
CA SER A 80 16.47 -18.15 1.51
C SER A 80 17.06 -17.36 0.34
N THR A 81 17.51 -16.14 0.62
CA THR A 81 18.42 -15.39 -0.26
C THR A 81 19.90 -15.66 0.06
N GLN A 82 20.19 -16.43 1.12
CA GLN A 82 21.53 -16.85 1.52
C GLN A 82 21.88 -18.26 1.04
N ASP A 83 23.18 -18.58 1.05
CA ASP A 83 23.67 -19.93 0.74
C ASP A 83 23.16 -20.97 1.74
N LEU A 84 22.43 -21.98 1.24
CA LEU A 84 21.81 -23.02 2.07
C LEU A 84 22.79 -24.15 2.39
N THR A 85 23.31 -24.13 3.62
CA THR A 85 24.19 -25.16 4.20
C THR A 85 23.43 -26.22 4.99
N ASP A 86 24.11 -27.28 5.43
CA ASP A 86 23.51 -28.31 6.31
C ASP A 86 23.04 -27.73 7.66
N ALA A 87 23.61 -26.60 8.09
CA ALA A 87 23.16 -25.86 9.27
C ALA A 87 21.69 -25.43 9.13
N HIS A 88 21.31 -24.91 7.96
CA HIS A 88 19.95 -24.47 7.67
C HIS A 88 18.97 -25.64 7.74
N VAL A 89 19.39 -26.81 7.23
CA VAL A 89 18.58 -28.04 7.27
C VAL A 89 18.32 -28.47 8.71
N ALA A 90 19.33 -28.46 9.56
CA ALA A 90 19.17 -28.80 10.97
C ALA A 90 18.31 -27.79 11.75
N ILE A 91 18.51 -26.48 11.49
CA ILE A 91 17.69 -25.41 12.08
C ILE A 91 16.22 -25.54 11.66
N ALA A 92 15.96 -25.75 10.37
CA ALA A 92 14.59 -25.96 9.87
C ALA A 92 13.93 -27.17 10.52
N GLY A 93 14.65 -28.30 10.63
CA GLY A 93 14.15 -29.49 11.33
C GLY A 93 13.81 -29.23 12.80
N HIS A 94 14.63 -28.42 13.49
CA HIS A 94 14.36 -28.01 14.87
C HIS A 94 13.11 -27.12 14.99
N ILE A 95 12.95 -26.13 14.09
CA ILE A 95 11.78 -25.24 14.04
C ILE A 95 10.51 -26.04 13.78
N LEU A 96 10.51 -26.91 12.77
CA LEU A 96 9.36 -27.75 12.42
C LEU A 96 8.97 -28.68 13.57
N GLY A 97 9.94 -29.23 14.29
CA GLY A 97 9.68 -30.06 15.47
C GLY A 97 9.03 -29.32 16.65
N GLN A 98 9.01 -27.99 16.64
CA GLN A 98 8.35 -27.14 17.65
C GLN A 98 7.00 -26.58 17.18
N CYS A 99 6.57 -26.87 15.95
CA CYS A 99 5.28 -26.43 15.45
C CYS A 99 4.20 -27.46 15.77
N GLU A 100 3.31 -27.16 16.72
CA GLU A 100 2.26 -28.07 17.22
C GLU A 100 1.12 -28.34 16.20
N ARG A 101 1.08 -27.64 15.06
CA ARG A 101 -0.08 -27.57 14.15
C ARG A 101 0.15 -28.13 12.75
N LEU A 102 1.23 -28.87 12.52
CA LEU A 102 1.54 -29.38 11.19
C LEU A 102 0.86 -30.74 10.97
N SER A 103 0.10 -30.85 9.87
CA SER A 103 -0.41 -32.14 9.39
C SER A 103 0.75 -32.96 8.82
N ASP A 104 0.73 -34.28 9.00
CA ASP A 104 1.80 -35.18 8.55
C ASP A 104 2.06 -35.12 7.02
N ASN A 105 1.10 -34.62 6.24
CA ASN A 105 1.16 -34.45 4.78
C ASN A 105 1.05 -32.98 4.32
N ALA A 106 1.23 -31.99 5.21
CA ALA A 106 1.14 -30.59 4.81
C ALA A 106 2.29 -30.19 3.87
N GLU A 107 1.97 -29.53 2.77
CA GLU A 107 2.97 -28.88 1.93
C GLU A 107 3.46 -27.62 2.65
N ILE A 108 4.73 -27.63 3.08
CA ILE A 108 5.31 -26.61 3.95
C ILE A 108 6.54 -25.99 3.32
N THR A 109 6.69 -24.68 3.52
CA THR A 109 7.93 -23.95 3.24
C THR A 109 8.44 -23.28 4.52
N VAL A 110 9.75 -23.33 4.74
CA VAL A 110 10.44 -22.66 5.86
C VAL A 110 11.35 -21.59 5.29
N PHE A 111 11.10 -20.34 5.66
CA PHE A 111 12.03 -19.25 5.40
C PHE A 111 13.07 -19.18 6.51
N LEU A 112 14.34 -19.02 6.12
CA LEU A 112 15.45 -18.81 7.04
C LEU A 112 16.37 -17.69 6.56
N TYR A 113 16.76 -16.81 7.48
CA TYR A 113 17.79 -15.81 7.25
C TYR A 113 18.66 -15.63 8.50
N ILE A 114 19.95 -15.92 8.38
CA ILE A 114 20.88 -15.90 9.50
C ILE A 114 21.66 -14.58 9.51
N LEU A 115 21.53 -13.82 10.59
CA LEU A 115 22.26 -12.57 10.81
C LEU A 115 23.11 -12.68 12.09
N GLY A 116 24.37 -13.09 11.93
CA GLY A 116 25.27 -13.33 13.06
C GLY A 116 24.75 -14.46 13.95
N ARG A 117 24.20 -14.10 15.12
CA ARG A 117 23.62 -15.03 16.11
C ARG A 117 22.09 -15.06 16.11
N GLN A 118 21.46 -14.20 15.31
CA GLN A 118 20.01 -14.15 15.18
C GLN A 118 19.56 -14.93 13.94
N ILE A 119 18.49 -15.70 14.08
CA ILE A 119 17.91 -16.50 12.99
C ILE A 119 16.49 -16.00 12.77
N ASP A 120 16.29 -15.23 11.71
CA ASP A 120 14.98 -14.78 11.28
C ASP A 120 14.28 -15.94 10.55
N TYR A 121 13.05 -16.25 10.96
CA TYR A 121 12.32 -17.38 10.40
C TYR A 121 10.80 -17.19 10.40
N TYR A 122 10.14 -17.93 9.51
CA TYR A 122 8.72 -18.23 9.57
C TYR A 122 8.43 -19.53 8.82
N VAL A 123 7.30 -20.17 9.13
CA VAL A 123 6.83 -21.39 8.47
C VAL A 123 5.54 -21.09 7.72
N VAL A 124 5.42 -21.62 6.51
CA VAL A 124 4.26 -21.45 5.63
C VAL A 124 3.60 -22.80 5.42
N ASP A 125 2.30 -22.87 5.70
CA ASP A 125 1.45 -23.99 5.31
C ASP A 125 0.67 -23.61 4.04
N HIS A 126 0.94 -24.30 2.94
CA HIS A 126 0.35 -24.02 1.64
C HIS A 126 -1.10 -24.51 1.51
N GLU A 127 -1.51 -25.50 2.31
CA GLU A 127 -2.89 -26.02 2.30
C GLU A 127 -3.84 -25.02 2.97
N SER A 128 -3.48 -24.55 4.16
CA SER A 128 -4.29 -23.58 4.90
C SER A 128 -4.01 -22.11 4.53
N LYS A 129 -2.96 -21.85 3.74
CA LYS A 129 -2.46 -20.52 3.38
C LYS A 129 -2.19 -19.66 4.61
N ALA A 130 -1.53 -20.24 5.59
CA ALA A 130 -1.28 -19.61 6.88
C ALA A 130 0.22 -19.60 7.24
N ILE A 131 0.62 -18.51 7.90
CA ILE A 131 1.95 -18.42 8.53
C ILE A 131 1.90 -18.97 9.96
N ILE A 132 2.90 -19.78 10.31
CA ILE A 132 3.05 -20.49 11.57
C ILE A 132 4.44 -20.16 12.15
N TRP A 133 4.53 -20.12 13.48
CA TRP A 133 5.78 -19.90 14.22
C TRP A 133 6.03 -21.04 15.21
N ALA A 134 7.30 -21.31 15.51
CA ALA A 134 7.69 -22.35 16.45
C ALA A 134 7.26 -21.98 17.88
N SER A 135 6.81 -22.97 18.64
CA SER A 135 6.38 -22.79 20.04
C SER A 135 5.35 -21.66 20.24
N GLY A 136 4.55 -21.35 19.22
CA GLY A 136 3.55 -20.27 19.27
C GLY A 136 4.13 -18.86 19.42
N GLN A 137 5.41 -18.63 19.09
CA GLN A 137 6.06 -17.33 19.15
C GLN A 137 5.57 -16.37 18.05
N VAL A 138 4.32 -15.94 18.15
CA VAL A 138 3.70 -15.02 17.18
C VAL A 138 4.30 -13.61 17.36
N PRO A 139 4.80 -12.96 16.29
CA PRO A 139 5.24 -11.57 16.35
C PRO A 139 4.15 -10.64 16.90
N GLU A 140 4.54 -9.59 17.62
CA GLU A 140 3.59 -8.64 18.22
C GLU A 140 2.65 -8.03 17.18
N SER A 141 3.21 -7.70 16.01
CA SER A 141 2.48 -7.18 14.86
C SER A 141 1.39 -8.13 14.36
N PHE A 142 1.46 -9.43 14.68
CA PHE A 142 0.60 -10.48 14.17
C PHE A 142 -0.35 -11.08 15.24
N LYS A 143 -0.26 -10.64 16.50
CA LYS A 143 -1.20 -11.07 17.54
C LYS A 143 -2.63 -10.67 17.20
N GLY A 144 -3.57 -11.60 17.37
CA GLY A 144 -4.99 -11.38 17.04
C GLY A 144 -5.27 -11.26 15.53
N ALA A 145 -4.35 -11.69 14.67
CA ALA A 145 -4.52 -11.63 13.22
C ALA A 145 -5.80 -12.35 12.75
N THR A 146 -6.49 -11.73 11.81
CA THR A 146 -7.62 -12.34 11.10
C THR A 146 -7.12 -13.34 10.07
N ARG A 147 -8.01 -14.22 9.59
CA ARG A 147 -7.72 -15.12 8.46
C ARG A 147 -7.21 -14.36 7.23
N ALA A 148 -7.81 -13.21 6.92
CA ALA A 148 -7.39 -12.38 5.78
C ALA A 148 -5.93 -11.92 5.91
N LYS A 149 -5.44 -11.70 7.14
CA LYS A 149 -4.04 -11.31 7.39
C LYS A 149 -3.08 -12.49 7.23
N HIS A 150 -3.45 -13.69 7.65
CA HIS A 150 -2.70 -14.92 7.33
C HIS A 150 -2.58 -15.13 5.82
N GLU A 151 -3.71 -15.05 5.11
CA GLU A 151 -3.71 -15.18 3.65
C GLU A 151 -2.87 -14.08 2.98
N HIS A 152 -2.92 -12.85 3.49
CA HIS A 152 -2.09 -11.76 2.97
C HIS A 152 -0.59 -12.05 3.10
N GLU A 153 -0.12 -12.42 4.29
CA GLU A 153 1.29 -12.77 4.49
C GLU A 153 1.71 -14.00 3.67
N TYR A 154 0.81 -14.98 3.50
CA TYR A 154 1.04 -16.11 2.61
C TYR A 154 1.35 -15.62 1.19
N TRP A 155 0.51 -14.76 0.61
CA TRP A 155 0.74 -14.25 -0.75
C TRP A 155 1.95 -13.30 -0.85
N ILE A 156 2.35 -12.63 0.24
CA ILE A 156 3.64 -11.91 0.30
C ILE A 156 4.80 -12.90 0.23
N HIS A 157 4.72 -14.04 0.93
CA HIS A 157 5.70 -15.10 0.78
C HIS A 157 5.75 -15.63 -0.67
N MET A 158 4.58 -15.87 -1.29
CA MET A 158 4.51 -16.32 -2.69
C MET A 158 5.10 -15.30 -3.66
N GLU A 159 4.98 -14.00 -3.36
CA GLU A 159 5.61 -12.93 -4.12
C GLU A 159 7.13 -12.91 -3.91
N ASN A 160 7.60 -13.07 -2.67
CA ASN A 160 9.03 -13.05 -2.34
C ASN A 160 9.79 -14.29 -2.82
N PHE A 161 9.12 -15.47 -2.81
CA PHE A 161 9.70 -16.77 -3.14
C PHE A 161 8.82 -17.55 -4.14
N PRO A 162 8.63 -17.04 -5.38
CA PRO A 162 7.82 -17.67 -6.41
C PRO A 162 8.60 -18.86 -7.03
N GLY A 163 8.63 -20.00 -6.36
CA GLY A 163 9.21 -21.24 -6.90
C GLY A 163 8.28 -22.03 -7.86
N PRO A 164 8.71 -23.21 -8.34
CA PRO A 164 8.05 -23.90 -9.47
C PRO A 164 6.67 -24.52 -9.19
N ARG A 165 6.15 -24.49 -7.96
CA ARG A 165 4.86 -25.12 -7.60
C ARG A 165 4.07 -24.31 -6.56
N PHE A 166 3.73 -23.08 -6.90
CA PHE A 166 3.30 -22.12 -5.87
C PHE A 166 2.10 -21.24 -6.28
N SER A 167 1.41 -21.58 -7.36
CA SER A 167 0.02 -21.14 -7.57
C SER A 167 -0.75 -22.32 -8.10
N THR A 168 -1.80 -22.74 -7.38
CA THR A 168 -2.68 -23.77 -7.91
C THR A 168 -3.51 -23.19 -9.07
N SER A 169 -3.96 -24.04 -9.98
CA SER A 169 -4.93 -23.63 -11.02
C SER A 169 -6.20 -23.06 -10.40
N GLU A 170 -6.55 -23.54 -9.20
CA GLU A 170 -7.66 -23.06 -8.38
C GLU A 170 -7.43 -21.63 -7.87
N ASP A 171 -6.22 -21.28 -7.44
CA ASP A 171 -5.88 -19.92 -7.02
C ASP A 171 -6.01 -18.91 -8.16
N LEU A 172 -5.59 -19.29 -9.36
CA LEU A 172 -5.73 -18.47 -10.56
C LEU A 172 -7.20 -18.32 -10.95
N ARG A 173 -7.99 -19.40 -10.89
CA ARG A 173 -9.43 -19.37 -11.14
C ARG A 173 -10.14 -18.42 -10.17
N LEU A 174 -9.87 -18.58 -8.87
CA LEU A 174 -10.46 -17.75 -7.83
C LEU A 174 -10.02 -16.28 -7.95
N LEU A 175 -8.76 -16.01 -8.30
CA LEU A 175 -8.29 -14.65 -8.56
C LEU A 175 -9.10 -13.96 -9.66
N LYS A 176 -9.34 -14.66 -10.78
CA LYS A 176 -10.16 -14.14 -11.89
C LYS A 176 -11.58 -13.83 -11.44
N GLU A 177 -12.19 -14.70 -10.62
CA GLU A 177 -13.54 -14.49 -10.09
C GLU A 177 -13.61 -13.30 -9.13
N VAL A 178 -12.65 -13.17 -8.22
CA VAL A 178 -12.58 -12.04 -7.29
C VAL A 178 -12.37 -10.72 -8.04
N LEU A 179 -11.49 -10.71 -9.04
CA LEU A 179 -11.29 -9.55 -9.90
C LEU A 179 -12.59 -9.16 -10.63
N ALA A 180 -13.28 -10.12 -11.25
CA ALA A 180 -14.56 -9.87 -11.91
C ALA A 180 -15.62 -9.33 -10.94
N SER A 181 -15.71 -9.90 -9.73
CA SER A 181 -16.61 -9.41 -8.68
C SER A 181 -16.28 -7.97 -8.27
N ASN A 182 -14.99 -7.65 -8.09
CA ASN A 182 -14.55 -6.30 -7.74
C ASN A 182 -14.86 -5.29 -8.86
N ALA A 183 -14.79 -5.68 -10.13
CA ALA A 183 -15.19 -4.82 -11.24
C ALA A 183 -16.68 -4.54 -11.24
N ILE A 184 -17.51 -5.55 -10.96
CA ILE A 184 -18.97 -5.37 -10.83
C ILE A 184 -19.29 -4.45 -9.64
N ASP A 185 -18.66 -4.68 -8.49
CA ASP A 185 -18.82 -3.82 -7.31
C ASP A 185 -18.43 -2.37 -7.63
N ALA A 186 -17.27 -2.15 -8.24
CA ALA A 186 -16.81 -0.80 -8.62
C ALA A 186 -17.70 -0.11 -9.68
N LEU A 187 -18.39 -0.86 -10.53
CA LEU A 187 -19.34 -0.30 -11.51
C LEU A 187 -20.71 0.01 -10.90
N THR A 188 -21.13 -0.75 -9.90
CA THR A 188 -22.46 -0.68 -9.31
C THR A 188 -22.51 0.13 -8.02
N SER A 189 -21.38 0.35 -7.37
CA SER A 189 -21.24 1.04 -6.09
C SER A 189 -20.16 2.13 -6.13
N GLU A 190 -20.56 3.38 -5.90
CA GLU A 190 -19.61 4.48 -5.69
C GLU A 190 -18.73 4.21 -4.46
N GLY A 191 -19.27 3.51 -3.47
CA GLY A 191 -18.61 3.14 -2.21
C GLY A 191 -17.69 1.92 -2.28
N SER A 192 -17.44 1.35 -3.47
CA SER A 192 -16.65 0.12 -3.62
C SER A 192 -15.29 0.18 -2.90
N THR A 193 -14.94 -0.90 -2.21
CA THR A 193 -13.64 -1.09 -1.57
C THR A 193 -12.61 -1.74 -2.51
N SER A 194 -12.90 -1.85 -3.80
CA SER A 194 -11.97 -2.40 -4.78
C SER A 194 -10.65 -1.60 -4.78
N PRO A 195 -9.48 -2.27 -4.71
CA PRO A 195 -8.18 -1.60 -4.74
C PRO A 195 -7.81 -1.04 -6.12
N MET A 196 -8.56 -1.40 -7.17
CA MET A 196 -8.25 -1.12 -8.58
C MET A 196 -9.46 -0.58 -9.32
N SER A 197 -9.23 0.23 -10.35
CA SER A 197 -10.28 0.63 -11.29
C SER A 197 -10.73 -0.51 -12.18
N VAL A 198 -11.94 -0.37 -12.73
CA VAL A 198 -12.53 -1.32 -13.68
C VAL A 198 -11.61 -1.56 -14.88
N GLN A 199 -10.98 -0.49 -15.39
CA GLN A 199 -10.04 -0.58 -16.52
C GLN A 199 -8.78 -1.37 -16.17
N GLN A 200 -8.22 -1.16 -14.98
CA GLN A 200 -7.08 -1.94 -14.48
C GLN A 200 -7.46 -3.42 -14.33
N ILE A 201 -8.62 -3.70 -13.73
CA ILE A 201 -9.12 -5.07 -13.56
C ILE A 201 -9.28 -5.77 -14.91
N GLN A 202 -9.90 -5.13 -15.89
CA GLN A 202 -10.06 -5.69 -17.24
C GLN A 202 -8.70 -5.98 -17.90
N THR A 203 -7.73 -5.08 -17.71
CA THR A 203 -6.37 -5.27 -18.22
C THR A 203 -5.70 -6.48 -17.57
N HIS A 204 -5.79 -6.60 -16.24
CA HIS A 204 -5.25 -7.74 -15.51
C HIS A 204 -5.94 -9.06 -15.91
N LEU A 205 -7.26 -9.09 -16.02
CA LEU A 205 -7.99 -10.28 -16.47
C LEU A 205 -7.51 -10.76 -17.84
N LYS A 206 -7.34 -9.84 -18.80
CA LYS A 206 -6.80 -10.14 -20.12
C LYS A 206 -5.37 -10.70 -20.06
N SER A 207 -4.51 -10.16 -19.19
CA SER A 207 -3.16 -10.72 -18.98
C SER A 207 -3.21 -12.13 -18.37
N LEU A 208 -4.12 -12.38 -17.43
CA LEU A 208 -4.30 -13.68 -16.78
C LEU A 208 -4.89 -14.77 -17.70
N GLU A 209 -5.45 -14.41 -18.87
CA GLU A 209 -5.89 -15.38 -19.88
C GLU A 209 -4.72 -16.11 -20.54
N LEU A 210 -3.52 -15.51 -20.55
CA LEU A 210 -2.31 -16.10 -21.11
C LEU A 210 -1.67 -17.15 -20.19
N PHE A 211 -2.10 -17.20 -18.93
CA PHE A 211 -1.52 -18.06 -17.92
C PHE A 211 -2.03 -19.49 -18.06
N SER A 212 -1.11 -20.45 -17.93
CA SER A 212 -1.40 -21.86 -18.08
C SER A 212 -1.76 -22.50 -16.74
N SER A 213 -2.32 -23.70 -16.76
CA SER A 213 -2.58 -24.48 -15.54
C SER A 213 -1.29 -24.98 -14.87
N SER A 214 -0.18 -25.06 -15.59
CA SER A 214 1.15 -25.37 -15.08
C SER A 214 1.95 -24.08 -14.91
N GLY A 215 1.70 -23.36 -13.82
CA GLY A 215 2.34 -22.06 -13.57
C GLY A 215 3.85 -22.18 -13.40
N ASP A 216 4.59 -21.26 -14.01
CA ASP A 216 6.02 -21.07 -13.78
C ASP A 216 6.27 -20.03 -12.67
N VAL A 217 7.55 -19.71 -12.45
CA VAL A 217 8.01 -18.71 -11.48
C VAL A 217 7.39 -17.34 -11.76
N GLN A 218 7.33 -16.94 -13.04
CA GLN A 218 6.82 -15.65 -13.48
C GLN A 218 5.31 -15.53 -13.26
N GLN A 219 4.57 -16.59 -13.56
CA GLN A 219 3.14 -16.68 -13.33
C GLN A 219 2.82 -16.63 -11.84
N THR A 220 3.52 -17.41 -11.01
CA THR A 220 3.32 -17.42 -9.54
C THR A 220 3.52 -16.02 -8.97
N TYR A 221 4.63 -15.36 -9.35
CA TYR A 221 4.92 -14.00 -8.94
C TYR A 221 3.82 -13.00 -9.36
N ALA A 222 3.38 -13.05 -10.61
CA ALA A 222 2.34 -12.14 -11.10
C ALA A 222 0.98 -12.36 -10.39
N VAL A 223 0.61 -13.62 -10.16
CA VAL A 223 -0.59 -13.99 -9.40
C VAL A 223 -0.49 -13.52 -7.95
N ALA A 224 0.65 -13.73 -7.30
CA ALA A 224 0.89 -13.31 -5.93
C ALA A 224 0.78 -11.78 -5.77
N ARG A 225 1.35 -11.00 -6.70
CA ARG A 225 1.22 -9.53 -6.68
C ARG A 225 -0.23 -9.06 -6.73
N LEU A 226 -1.06 -9.69 -7.57
CA LEU A 226 -2.48 -9.32 -7.66
C LEU A 226 -3.26 -9.73 -6.42
N TRP A 227 -2.99 -10.91 -5.87
CA TRP A 227 -3.57 -11.34 -4.59
C TRP A 227 -3.18 -10.40 -3.45
N ASN A 228 -1.93 -9.95 -3.40
CA ASN A 228 -1.46 -9.01 -2.38
C ASN A 228 -2.23 -7.70 -2.40
N LEU A 229 -2.51 -7.14 -3.59
CA LEU A 229 -3.34 -5.93 -3.70
C LEU A 229 -4.77 -6.15 -3.17
N ILE A 230 -5.38 -7.29 -3.50
CA ILE A 230 -6.74 -7.64 -3.05
C ILE A 230 -6.78 -7.87 -1.54
N LEU A 231 -5.84 -8.65 -1.01
CA LEU A 231 -5.81 -9.03 0.39
C LEU A 231 -5.41 -7.88 1.29
N GLN A 232 -4.51 -7.00 0.85
CA GLN A 232 -4.23 -5.76 1.55
C GLN A 232 -5.50 -4.91 1.70
N SER A 233 -6.30 -4.75 0.64
CA SER A 233 -7.60 -4.07 0.74
C SER A 233 -8.56 -4.78 1.72
N ARG A 234 -8.61 -6.12 1.69
CA ARG A 234 -9.43 -6.91 2.62
C ARG A 234 -8.99 -6.73 4.08
N VAL A 235 -7.70 -6.73 4.36
CA VAL A 235 -7.14 -6.51 5.71
C VAL A 235 -7.50 -5.11 6.20
N ILE A 236 -7.28 -4.08 5.37
CA ILE A 236 -7.59 -2.68 5.69
C ILE A 236 -9.09 -2.49 5.99
N ASN A 237 -9.96 -3.16 5.21
CA ASN A 237 -11.41 -3.09 5.36
C ASN A 237 -11.99 -4.14 6.32
N LYS A 238 -11.15 -4.83 7.12
CA LYS A 238 -11.55 -5.84 8.12
C LYS A 238 -12.48 -6.93 7.56
N TYR A 239 -12.25 -7.33 6.31
CA TYR A 239 -13.07 -8.27 5.57
C TYR A 239 -13.29 -9.58 6.34
N GLY A 240 -14.54 -10.07 6.35
CA GLY A 240 -14.92 -11.31 7.02
C GLY A 240 -15.07 -11.21 8.54
N THR A 241 -15.03 -10.00 9.11
CA THR A 241 -15.28 -9.74 10.54
C THR A 241 -16.59 -8.98 10.77
N PRO A 242 -17.15 -8.97 11.99
CA PRO A 242 -18.31 -8.12 12.32
C PRO A 242 -18.08 -6.62 12.13
N GLU A 243 -16.81 -6.18 12.10
CA GLU A 243 -16.40 -4.79 11.90
C GLU A 243 -16.02 -4.48 10.44
N ALA A 244 -16.39 -5.36 9.49
CA ALA A 244 -16.06 -5.19 8.09
C ALA A 244 -16.62 -3.88 7.50
N ARG A 245 -15.75 -3.11 6.84
CA ARG A 245 -16.18 -1.94 6.07
C ARG A 245 -16.66 -2.40 4.69
N MET A 246 -17.97 -2.29 4.47
CA MET A 246 -18.61 -2.65 3.19
C MET A 246 -18.68 -1.49 2.19
N ASP A 247 -18.53 -0.25 2.66
CA ASP A 247 -18.53 0.96 1.84
C ASP A 247 -17.42 1.89 2.32
N ARG A 248 -16.58 2.36 1.40
CA ARG A 248 -15.44 3.23 1.71
C ARG A 248 -15.83 4.58 2.30
N PHE A 249 -17.05 5.06 2.06
CA PHE A 249 -17.57 6.34 2.56
C PHE A 249 -18.33 6.21 3.87
N ILE A 250 -18.64 4.98 4.32
CA ILE A 250 -19.10 4.76 5.69
C ILE A 250 -17.90 4.98 6.60
N SER A 251 -17.76 6.24 7.01
CA SER A 251 -16.89 6.66 8.10
C SER A 251 -17.33 5.95 9.37
N ILE A 252 -16.40 5.31 10.06
CA ILE A 252 -16.63 4.78 11.42
C ILE A 252 -16.88 5.96 12.41
N THR A 253 -16.68 7.21 11.96
CA THR A 253 -16.98 8.43 12.72
C THR A 253 -18.22 9.17 12.17
N ASP A 254 -19.23 9.31 13.02
CA ASP A 254 -20.64 9.69 12.72
C ASP A 254 -20.89 11.13 12.21
N ASN A 255 -19.94 11.84 11.59
CA ASN A 255 -20.21 13.21 11.13
C ASN A 255 -19.73 13.50 9.71
N PRO A 256 -20.57 14.14 8.87
CA PRO A 256 -20.11 14.70 7.61
C PRO A 256 -19.00 15.71 7.89
N PRO A 257 -17.99 15.82 7.02
CA PRO A 257 -16.84 16.68 7.26
C PRO A 257 -17.31 18.13 7.29
N ALA A 258 -17.34 18.72 8.47
CA ALA A 258 -17.77 20.09 8.71
C ALA A 258 -16.59 20.92 9.22
N PHE A 259 -16.51 22.18 8.79
CA PHE A 259 -15.52 23.10 9.34
C PHE A 259 -15.83 23.43 10.80
N ALA A 260 -14.79 23.43 11.64
CA ALA A 260 -14.88 23.75 13.06
C ALA A 260 -13.98 24.95 13.41
N GLY A 261 -14.30 25.63 14.53
CA GLY A 261 -13.48 26.70 15.08
C GLY A 261 -13.15 27.81 14.09
N ALA A 262 -11.88 28.23 14.05
CA ALA A 262 -11.40 29.31 13.19
C ALA A 262 -11.57 29.01 11.70
N TYR A 263 -11.44 27.75 11.28
CA TYR A 263 -11.61 27.37 9.87
C TYR A 263 -13.03 27.57 9.36
N ALA A 264 -14.05 27.46 10.22
CA ALA A 264 -15.43 27.78 9.84
C ALA A 264 -15.59 29.26 9.48
N SER A 265 -14.91 30.16 10.19
CA SER A 265 -14.91 31.60 9.90
C SER A 265 -14.14 31.92 8.62
N VAL A 266 -12.96 31.33 8.44
CA VAL A 266 -12.17 31.49 7.21
C VAL A 266 -12.95 30.96 6.00
N ALA A 267 -13.63 29.82 6.13
CA ALA A 267 -14.42 29.26 5.04
C ALA A 267 -15.60 30.15 4.62
N LYS A 268 -16.19 30.90 5.55
CA LYS A 268 -17.20 31.91 5.23
C LYS A 268 -16.60 33.08 4.43
N LEU A 269 -15.42 33.57 4.83
CA LEU A 269 -14.70 34.63 4.10
C LEU A 269 -14.28 34.20 2.69
N MET A 270 -14.04 32.91 2.49
CA MET A 270 -13.73 32.29 1.20
C MET A 270 -14.98 31.88 0.40
N PHE A 271 -16.13 32.51 0.66
CA PHE A 271 -17.40 32.27 -0.05
C PHE A 271 -17.84 30.81 -0.05
N LYS A 272 -17.56 30.08 1.03
CA LYS A 272 -17.82 28.63 1.19
C LYS A 272 -17.13 27.73 0.14
N ARG A 273 -16.23 28.25 -0.71
CA ARG A 273 -15.42 27.44 -1.64
C ARG A 273 -14.67 26.28 -0.98
N PRO A 274 -14.10 26.43 0.24
CA PRO A 274 -13.43 25.31 0.89
C PRO A 274 -14.31 24.08 1.15
N HIS A 275 -15.64 24.21 1.19
CA HIS A 275 -16.52 23.05 1.48
C HIS A 275 -16.45 22.00 0.38
N ALA A 276 -16.36 22.42 -0.89
CA ALA A 276 -16.18 21.49 -2.00
C ALA A 276 -14.82 20.78 -1.94
N HIS A 277 -13.76 21.47 -1.52
CA HIS A 277 -12.46 20.86 -1.30
C HIS A 277 -12.46 19.93 -0.09
N LEU A 278 -13.20 20.26 0.98
CA LEU A 278 -13.33 19.41 2.17
C LEU A 278 -14.03 18.09 1.85
N GLY A 279 -15.10 18.13 1.06
CA GLY A 279 -15.76 16.93 0.54
C GLY A 279 -14.85 16.08 -0.34
N ARG A 280 -13.96 16.70 -1.13
CA ARG A 280 -12.96 15.96 -1.93
C ARG A 280 -11.85 15.35 -1.07
N CYS A 281 -11.32 16.10 -0.09
CA CYS A 281 -10.28 15.62 0.82
C CYS A 281 -10.78 14.43 1.64
N SER A 282 -11.98 14.54 2.22
CA SER A 282 -12.59 13.46 3.01
C SER A 282 -12.85 12.20 2.22
N ARG A 283 -13.24 12.31 0.94
CA ARG A 283 -13.38 11.14 0.05
C ARG A 283 -12.04 10.50 -0.30
N ALA A 284 -11.00 11.30 -0.56
CA ALA A 284 -9.66 10.81 -0.89
C ALA A 284 -8.91 10.24 0.32
N TRP A 285 -9.30 10.65 1.54
CA TRP A 285 -8.69 10.29 2.82
C TRP A 285 -9.73 9.79 3.84
N ALA A 286 -10.59 8.87 3.40
CA ALA A 286 -11.66 8.34 4.24
C ALA A 286 -11.07 7.43 5.34
N ASP A 287 -11.33 7.74 6.61
CA ASP A 287 -10.83 7.01 7.78
C ASP A 287 -9.31 6.70 7.72
N ARG A 288 -8.52 7.67 7.22
CA ARG A 288 -7.06 7.57 7.03
C ARG A 288 -6.61 6.45 6.08
N ILE A 289 -7.49 6.09 5.14
CA ILE A 289 -7.20 5.11 4.11
C ILE A 289 -7.29 5.82 2.77
N ALA A 290 -6.17 5.82 2.05
CA ALA A 290 -6.11 6.32 0.68
C ALA A 290 -6.37 5.20 -0.32
N TYR A 291 -7.10 5.54 -1.38
CA TYR A 291 -7.26 4.71 -2.56
C TYR A 291 -6.59 5.41 -3.75
N THR A 292 -5.81 4.66 -4.53
CA THR A 292 -5.08 5.16 -5.71
C THR A 292 -6.01 5.92 -6.67
N GLU A 293 -7.20 5.38 -6.97
CA GLU A 293 -8.14 6.02 -7.88
C GLU A 293 -8.74 7.31 -7.32
N GLU A 294 -9.08 7.34 -6.03
CA GLU A 294 -9.63 8.54 -5.38
C GLU A 294 -8.57 9.64 -5.24
N TRP A 295 -7.31 9.25 -5.00
CA TRP A 295 -6.17 10.15 -5.04
C TRP A 295 -5.97 10.78 -6.42
N ARG A 296 -5.99 9.94 -7.47
CA ARG A 296 -5.86 10.42 -8.86
C ARG A 296 -7.02 11.35 -9.23
N LYS A 297 -8.25 11.02 -8.85
CA LYS A 297 -9.42 11.88 -9.05
C LYS A 297 -9.28 13.20 -8.30
N PHE A 298 -8.79 13.17 -7.06
CA PHE A 298 -8.53 14.36 -6.24
C PHE A 298 -7.54 15.30 -6.94
N LYS A 299 -6.36 14.78 -7.32
CA LYS A 299 -5.32 15.55 -8.04
C LYS A 299 -5.86 16.13 -9.34
N THR A 300 -6.34 15.28 -10.25
CA THR A 300 -6.77 15.70 -11.59
C THR A 300 -7.90 16.72 -11.56
N THR A 301 -8.82 16.64 -10.58
CA THR A 301 -9.90 17.63 -10.42
C THR A 301 -9.33 18.97 -9.93
N ASN A 302 -8.48 18.95 -8.91
CA ASN A 302 -7.86 20.17 -8.37
C ASN A 302 -6.95 20.86 -9.40
N GLU A 303 -6.11 20.09 -10.11
CA GLU A 303 -5.22 20.61 -11.15
C GLU A 303 -5.99 21.29 -12.29
N ARG A 304 -7.12 20.69 -12.71
CA ARG A 304 -8.00 21.27 -13.72
C ARG A 304 -8.56 22.62 -13.24
N GLU A 305 -9.04 22.68 -12.01
CA GLU A 305 -9.57 23.91 -11.42
C GLU A 305 -8.48 24.98 -11.30
N TRP A 306 -7.28 24.64 -10.82
CA TRP A 306 -6.18 25.61 -10.68
C TRP A 306 -5.72 26.15 -12.03
N LYS A 307 -5.66 25.33 -13.08
CA LYS A 307 -5.39 25.79 -14.46
C LYS A 307 -6.43 26.81 -14.93
N GLN A 308 -7.71 26.54 -14.68
CA GLN A 308 -8.79 27.48 -15.02
C GLN A 308 -8.71 28.78 -14.22
N ILE A 309 -8.46 28.69 -12.91
CA ILE A 309 -8.31 29.84 -12.02
C ILE A 309 -7.13 30.70 -12.44
N MET A 310 -5.99 30.08 -12.77
CA MET A 310 -4.81 30.79 -13.26
C MET A 310 -5.10 31.57 -14.53
N ALA A 311 -5.79 30.96 -15.51
CA ALA A 311 -6.17 31.66 -16.74
C ALA A 311 -7.08 32.86 -16.47
N LEU A 312 -8.10 32.70 -15.62
CA LEU A 312 -9.01 33.80 -15.24
C LEU A 312 -8.29 34.89 -14.44
N ALA A 313 -7.35 34.52 -13.57
CA ALA A 313 -6.54 35.47 -12.81
C ALA A 313 -5.67 36.31 -13.76
N CYS A 314 -5.05 35.71 -14.77
CA CYS A 314 -4.29 36.44 -15.80
C CYS A 314 -5.17 37.45 -16.56
N VAL A 315 -6.41 37.07 -16.92
CA VAL A 315 -7.37 37.98 -17.55
C VAL A 315 -7.66 39.18 -16.63
N LEU A 316 -7.92 38.94 -15.34
CA LEU A 316 -8.16 40.01 -14.37
C LEU A 316 -6.93 40.89 -14.12
N VAL A 317 -5.72 40.33 -14.14
CA VAL A 317 -4.47 41.11 -14.08
C VAL A 317 -4.40 42.06 -15.28
N ILE A 318 -4.59 41.55 -16.50
CA ILE A 318 -4.57 42.37 -17.72
C ILE A 318 -5.64 43.46 -17.66
N ALA A 319 -6.87 43.09 -17.30
CA ALA A 319 -7.99 44.04 -17.17
C ALA A 319 -7.69 45.13 -16.12
N SER A 320 -7.13 44.76 -14.97
CA SER A 320 -6.78 45.69 -13.90
C SER A 320 -5.65 46.66 -14.32
N LEU A 321 -4.66 46.16 -15.08
CA LEU A 321 -3.58 46.99 -15.63
C LEU A 321 -4.08 47.96 -16.72
N LEU A 322 -5.06 47.56 -17.53
CA LEU A 322 -5.67 48.45 -18.52
C LEU A 322 -6.52 49.53 -17.84
N ALA A 323 -7.33 49.16 -16.83
CA ALA A 323 -8.17 50.08 -16.08
C ALA A 323 -7.36 51.11 -15.28
N SER A 324 -6.15 50.76 -14.83
CA SER A 324 -5.31 51.64 -14.01
C SER A 324 -4.79 52.85 -14.78
N LYS A 325 -4.67 52.73 -16.10
CA LYS A 325 -4.29 53.83 -17.00
C LYS A 325 -5.36 54.91 -17.15
N GLN A 326 -6.62 54.61 -16.78
CA GLN A 326 -7.77 55.47 -17.09
C GLN A 326 -8.38 56.21 -15.88
N ARG A 327 -7.89 56.04 -14.64
CA ARG A 327 -8.62 56.47 -13.42
C ARG A 327 -7.88 57.42 -12.46
N ASN A 328 -8.67 58.26 -11.78
CA ASN A 328 -8.29 59.21 -10.74
C ASN A 328 -7.96 58.54 -9.38
N CYS A 329 -7.35 59.31 -8.47
CA CYS A 329 -6.62 58.85 -7.28
C CYS A 329 -7.40 57.95 -6.28
N LEU A 330 -8.68 58.21 -6.00
CA LEU A 330 -9.41 57.52 -4.91
C LEU A 330 -9.75 56.06 -5.23
N TYR A 331 -9.99 55.71 -6.49
CA TYR A 331 -10.35 54.34 -6.93
C TYR A 331 -9.14 53.46 -7.19
N ARG A 332 -7.95 54.06 -7.06
CA ARG A 332 -6.67 53.41 -7.30
C ARG A 332 -6.37 52.34 -6.25
N ILE A 333 -6.83 52.51 -5.01
CA ILE A 333 -6.65 51.51 -3.93
C ILE A 333 -7.45 50.23 -4.20
N SER A 334 -8.73 50.35 -4.53
CA SER A 334 -9.58 49.18 -4.88
C SER A 334 -9.03 48.44 -6.11
N LEU A 335 -8.50 49.18 -7.09
CA LEU A 335 -7.92 48.56 -8.27
C LEU A 335 -6.58 47.88 -8.00
N HIS A 336 -5.69 48.47 -7.19
CA HIS A 336 -4.43 47.85 -6.79
C HIS A 336 -4.64 46.60 -5.92
N THR A 337 -5.62 46.63 -5.02
CA THR A 337 -6.01 45.45 -4.24
C THR A 337 -6.56 44.34 -5.14
N ALA A 338 -7.39 44.67 -6.13
CA ALA A 338 -7.84 43.70 -7.14
C ALA A 338 -6.66 43.06 -7.90
N LEU A 339 -5.72 43.88 -8.38
CA LEU A 339 -4.52 43.42 -9.08
C LEU A 339 -3.65 42.49 -8.21
N LEU A 340 -3.37 42.91 -6.97
CA LEU A 340 -2.57 42.12 -6.04
C LEU A 340 -3.23 40.76 -5.75
N MET A 341 -4.53 40.75 -5.48
CA MET A 341 -5.28 39.51 -5.23
C MET A 341 -5.27 38.57 -6.46
N ALA A 342 -5.37 39.11 -7.68
CA ALA A 342 -5.25 38.30 -8.89
C ALA A 342 -3.85 37.70 -9.07
N LEU A 343 -2.79 38.48 -8.78
CA LEU A 343 -1.41 37.98 -8.83
C LEU A 343 -1.16 36.87 -7.80
N VAL A 344 -1.59 37.07 -6.56
CA VAL A 344 -1.47 36.03 -5.52
C VAL A 344 -2.34 34.82 -5.84
N SER A 345 -3.53 35.01 -6.44
CA SER A 345 -4.36 33.92 -6.95
C SER A 345 -3.63 33.09 -8.03
N ALA A 346 -2.99 33.75 -9.00
CA ALA A 346 -2.25 33.07 -10.06
C ALA A 346 -1.01 32.33 -9.50
N ALA A 347 -0.25 32.99 -8.61
CA ALA A 347 0.93 32.41 -7.98
C ALA A 347 0.60 31.20 -7.09
N SER A 348 -0.48 31.29 -6.29
CA SER A 348 -0.93 30.17 -5.47
C SER A 348 -1.48 29.02 -6.31
N ALA A 349 -2.24 29.29 -7.39
CA ALA A 349 -2.66 28.25 -8.33
C ALA A 349 -1.45 27.56 -8.99
N TYR A 350 -0.41 28.33 -9.35
CA TYR A 350 0.83 27.79 -9.92
C TYR A 350 1.54 26.87 -8.94
N PHE A 351 1.76 27.35 -7.70
CA PHE A 351 2.47 26.57 -6.68
C PHE A 351 1.76 25.25 -6.36
N LEU A 352 0.43 25.29 -6.20
CA LEU A 352 -0.36 24.08 -5.95
C LEU A 352 -0.34 23.11 -7.14
N LEU A 353 -0.37 23.64 -8.36
CA LEU A 353 -0.27 22.82 -9.57
C LEU A 353 1.12 22.15 -9.67
N ASP A 354 2.18 22.90 -9.44
CA ASP A 354 3.56 22.39 -9.44
C ASP A 354 3.77 21.33 -8.35
N GLU A 355 3.31 21.59 -7.13
CA GLU A 355 3.34 20.63 -6.03
C GLU A 355 2.59 19.34 -6.42
N SER A 356 1.35 19.45 -6.93
CA SER A 356 0.55 18.29 -7.34
C SER A 356 1.22 17.45 -8.44
N GLN A 357 1.86 18.10 -9.41
CA GLN A 357 2.56 17.40 -10.49
C GLN A 357 3.82 16.66 -10.00
N ASN A 358 4.43 17.14 -8.92
CA ASN A 358 5.59 16.53 -8.30
C ASN A 358 5.24 15.39 -7.32
N LEU A 359 3.96 15.25 -6.94
CA LEU A 359 3.49 14.12 -6.13
C LEU A 359 3.26 12.88 -6.99
N GLY A 360 3.57 11.70 -6.44
CA GLY A 360 3.22 10.43 -7.07
C GLY A 360 1.71 10.18 -7.18
N ASP A 361 1.32 9.12 -7.88
CA ASP A 361 -0.07 8.79 -8.21
C ASP A 361 -0.65 7.62 -7.42
N HIS A 362 0.08 7.07 -6.45
CA HIS A 362 -0.33 5.87 -5.72
C HIS A 362 -0.94 6.19 -4.34
N ALA A 363 -1.68 5.23 -3.78
CA ALA A 363 -2.24 5.34 -2.43
C ALA A 363 -1.18 5.63 -1.35
N ALA A 364 0.05 5.16 -1.52
CA ALA A 364 1.17 5.46 -0.62
C ALA A 364 1.51 6.96 -0.62
N ASP A 365 1.62 7.58 -1.81
CA ASP A 365 1.89 9.01 -1.97
C ASP A 365 0.78 9.85 -1.35
N ALA A 366 -0.47 9.45 -1.56
CA ALA A 366 -1.65 10.07 -0.96
C ALA A 366 -1.60 9.99 0.57
N SER A 367 -1.23 8.81 1.11
CA SER A 367 -1.13 8.61 2.55
C SER A 367 -0.08 9.51 3.17
N THR A 368 1.10 9.61 2.56
CA THR A 368 2.14 10.56 2.96
C THR A 368 1.64 12.00 2.90
N TYR A 369 1.01 12.40 1.78
CA TYR A 369 0.50 13.76 1.60
C TYR A 369 -0.50 14.17 2.68
N PHE A 370 -1.48 13.31 2.98
CA PHE A 370 -2.52 13.60 3.96
C PHE A 370 -1.99 13.48 5.39
N GLN A 371 -1.20 12.46 5.73
CA GLN A 371 -0.66 12.30 7.09
C GLN A 371 0.24 13.46 7.52
N GLU A 372 1.05 14.00 6.61
CA GLU A 372 1.89 15.17 6.88
C GLU A 372 1.11 16.46 7.11
N ARG A 373 -0.12 16.56 6.58
CA ARG A 373 -0.91 17.79 6.53
C ARG A 373 -2.20 17.74 7.35
N GLU A 374 -2.62 16.56 7.79
CA GLU A 374 -3.75 16.34 8.67
C GLU A 374 -3.43 16.87 10.07
N GLU A 375 -4.35 17.64 10.64
CA GLU A 375 -4.23 18.12 12.01
C GLU A 375 -5.04 17.24 12.96
N ILE A 376 -4.53 16.97 14.17
CA ILE A 376 -5.21 16.10 15.14
C ILE A 376 -6.64 16.59 15.45
N LEU A 377 -6.84 17.91 15.57
CA LEU A 377 -8.14 18.50 15.95
C LEU A 377 -9.04 18.84 14.75
N TYR A 378 -8.44 19.18 13.60
CA TYR A 378 -9.17 19.71 12.45
C TYR A 378 -9.14 18.79 11.23
N GLY A 379 -8.47 17.64 11.32
CA GLY A 379 -8.34 16.66 10.26
C GLY A 379 -7.81 17.29 8.97
N VAL A 380 -8.54 17.07 7.87
CA VAL A 380 -8.20 17.57 6.53
C VAL A 380 -8.73 18.98 6.22
N GLN A 381 -9.27 19.70 7.21
CA GLN A 381 -9.84 21.05 7.00
C GLN A 381 -8.79 22.05 6.49
N ARG A 382 -7.57 22.02 7.03
CA ARG A 382 -6.48 22.90 6.57
C ARG A 382 -6.18 22.67 5.09
N ILE A 383 -6.13 21.42 4.67
CA ILE A 383 -5.89 21.03 3.27
C ILE A 383 -7.00 21.61 2.38
N ALA A 384 -8.25 21.51 2.80
CA ALA A 384 -9.38 22.08 2.08
C ALA A 384 -9.31 23.62 1.94
N ILE A 385 -8.88 24.31 3.00
CA ILE A 385 -8.66 25.77 2.97
C ILE A 385 -7.57 26.11 1.97
N VAL A 386 -6.38 25.49 2.09
CA VAL A 386 -5.22 25.77 1.23
C VAL A 386 -5.56 25.57 -0.25
N ASN A 387 -6.18 24.45 -0.59
CA ASN A 387 -6.53 24.14 -1.99
C ASN A 387 -7.57 25.10 -2.59
N SER A 388 -8.31 25.84 -1.76
CA SER A 388 -9.33 26.82 -2.19
C SER A 388 -8.84 28.28 -2.21
N ILE A 389 -7.61 28.54 -1.72
CA ILE A 389 -7.02 29.89 -1.68
C ILE A 389 -7.06 30.58 -3.05
N PRO A 390 -6.60 29.94 -4.16
CA PRO A 390 -6.61 30.61 -5.45
C PRO A 390 -8.01 31.07 -5.86
N GLN A 391 -9.02 30.21 -5.68
CA GLN A 391 -10.38 30.54 -6.06
C GLN A 391 -10.97 31.69 -5.22
N ALA A 392 -10.72 31.68 -3.91
CA ALA A 392 -11.20 32.75 -3.03
C ALA A 392 -10.56 34.10 -3.37
N LEU A 393 -9.25 34.12 -3.63
CA LEU A 393 -8.53 35.34 -4.02
C LEU A 393 -9.00 35.86 -5.38
N LEU A 394 -9.29 34.98 -6.34
CA LEU A 394 -9.87 35.36 -7.63
C LEU A 394 -11.23 36.07 -7.46
N ILE A 395 -12.10 35.54 -6.60
CA ILE A 395 -13.42 36.14 -6.34
C ILE A 395 -13.26 37.51 -5.67
N TRP A 396 -12.40 37.62 -4.67
CA TRP A 396 -12.09 38.91 -4.04
C TRP A 396 -11.53 39.92 -5.05
N SER A 397 -10.60 39.49 -5.90
CA SER A 397 -10.06 40.32 -6.98
C SER A 397 -11.17 40.84 -7.90
N PHE A 398 -12.08 39.97 -8.33
CA PHE A 398 -13.22 40.36 -9.16
C PHE A 398 -14.15 41.37 -8.47
N ILE A 399 -14.47 41.17 -7.18
CA ILE A 399 -15.30 42.11 -6.40
C ILE A 399 -14.64 43.48 -6.33
N PHE A 400 -13.35 43.56 -5.97
CA PHE A 400 -12.63 44.83 -5.90
C PHE A 400 -12.47 45.50 -7.26
N PHE A 401 -12.33 44.72 -8.33
CA PHE A 401 -12.31 45.22 -9.70
C PHE A 401 -13.65 45.85 -10.07
N VAL A 402 -14.77 45.17 -9.83
CA VAL A 402 -16.12 45.69 -10.09
C VAL A 402 -16.41 46.93 -9.25
N LEU A 403 -16.09 46.92 -7.95
CA LEU A 403 -16.23 48.10 -7.08
C LEU A 403 -15.39 49.27 -7.60
N SER A 404 -14.15 49.00 -8.02
CA SER A 404 -13.30 50.01 -8.61
C SER A 404 -13.89 50.59 -9.89
N ILE A 405 -14.74 49.84 -10.62
CA ILE A 405 -15.35 50.28 -11.88
C ILE A 405 -16.62 51.10 -11.66
N PHE A 406 -17.55 50.56 -10.88
CA PHE A 406 -18.94 51.00 -10.80
C PHE A 406 -19.27 51.85 -9.57
N CYS A 407 -18.36 51.93 -8.59
CA CYS A 407 -18.46 52.88 -7.49
C CYS A 407 -17.33 53.92 -7.65
N PRO A 408 -17.41 54.82 -8.66
CA PRO A 408 -16.36 55.73 -9.06
C PRO A 408 -16.36 57.03 -8.26
#